data_AF-A0A1L9SBE7-F1
#
_entry.id   AF-A0A1L9SBE7-F1
#
_cell.length_a   1.000
_cell.length_b   1.000
_cell.length_c   1.000
_cell.angle_alpha   90.00
_cell.angle_beta   90.00
_cell.angle_gamma   90.00
#
_symmetry.space_group_name_H-M   'P 1'
#
loop_
_entity.id
_entity.type
_entity.pdbx_description
1 polymer ?
#
loop_
_entity_poly.entity_id
_entity_poly.type
_entity_poly.pdbx_seq_one_letter_code
_entity_poly.pdbx_strand_id
1 'polypeptide(L)'
;MARSPGYVIIKSSIPRVIAEEAAESVLQSPLIQKHEKYTEHKVPNICMKMKDDFMNVVDRSTIASLMDPKPVPKGPNDLFAGQFHETNAEPTKLKTAQKDQVYATIALTDLSPSNGWYTFYEDSHSRTRPLSTLVAPNLKAGDAMVWRGDLVYIHSSGGGGVFLTLVFQ
;
A
#
# COMPACT_ATOMS: atom_id res chain seq x y z
N MET A 1 -16.61 -17.47 11.27
CA MET A 1 -15.37 -17.02 10.58
C MET A 1 -14.81 -15.87 11.39
N ALA A 2 -13.51 -15.88 11.68
CA ALA A 2 -12.87 -14.77 12.40
C ALA A 2 -12.99 -13.49 11.56
N ARG A 3 -13.28 -12.34 12.19
CA ARG A 3 -13.30 -11.04 11.52
C ARG A 3 -11.89 -10.73 11.03
N SER A 4 -11.73 -10.52 9.72
CA SER A 4 -10.47 -10.06 9.13
C SER A 4 -10.42 -8.53 9.23
N PRO A 5 -9.28 -7.91 9.53
CA PRO A 5 -9.15 -6.44 9.47
C PRO A 5 -9.21 -5.91 8.03
N GLY A 6 -9.16 -6.78 7.02
CA GLY A 6 -9.14 -6.43 5.59
C GLY A 6 -7.75 -6.11 5.05
N TYR A 7 -6.70 -6.31 5.87
CA TYR A 7 -5.31 -6.16 5.49
C TYR A 7 -4.40 -7.13 6.25
N VAL A 8 -3.16 -7.28 5.78
CA VAL A 8 -2.08 -8.04 6.42
C VAL A 8 -0.78 -7.27 6.25
N ILE A 9 0.04 -7.24 7.30
CA ILE A 9 1.39 -6.65 7.26
C ILE A 9 2.41 -7.78 7.18
N ILE A 10 3.29 -7.69 6.19
CA ILE A 10 4.40 -8.61 5.96
C ILE A 10 5.68 -7.84 6.31
N LYS A 11 6.24 -8.15 7.48
CA LYS A 11 7.46 -7.50 7.95
C LYS A 11 8.68 -7.98 7.19
N SER A 12 9.58 -7.07 6.88
CA SER A 12 10.86 -7.36 6.22
C SER A 12 10.68 -8.19 4.94
N SER A 13 9.63 -7.89 4.19
CA SER A 13 9.31 -8.56 2.91
C SER A 13 10.40 -8.33 1.86
N ILE A 14 11.11 -7.21 1.99
CA ILE A 14 12.28 -6.83 1.20
C ILE A 14 13.37 -6.38 2.18
N PRO A 15 14.66 -6.68 1.92
CA PRO A 15 15.75 -6.12 2.73
C PRO A 15 15.72 -4.59 2.71
N ARG A 16 15.83 -3.98 3.91
CA ARG A 16 15.79 -2.52 4.09
C ARG A 16 16.71 -1.74 3.14
N VAL A 17 17.95 -2.21 2.97
CA VAL A 17 18.95 -1.56 2.10
C VAL A 17 18.45 -1.47 0.65
N ILE A 18 17.81 -2.53 0.16
CA ILE A 18 17.24 -2.56 -1.21
C ILE A 18 16.04 -1.62 -1.32
N ALA A 19 15.21 -1.54 -0.27
CA ALA A 19 14.07 -0.62 -0.22
C ALA A 19 14.52 0.85 -0.24
N GLU A 20 15.57 1.20 0.51
CA GLU A 20 16.13 2.54 0.56
C GLU A 20 16.81 2.93 -0.78
N GLU A 21 17.58 2.02 -1.40
CA GLU A 21 18.15 2.22 -2.75
C GLU A 21 17.05 2.42 -3.81
N ALA A 22 15.94 1.68 -3.68
CA ALA A 22 14.79 1.84 -4.55
C ALA A 22 14.09 3.20 -4.34
N ALA A 23 14.01 3.69 -3.11
CA ALA A 23 13.47 5.03 -2.83
C ALA A 23 14.27 6.11 -3.56
N GLU A 24 15.61 6.07 -3.48
CA GLU A 24 16.47 7.02 -4.20
C GLU A 24 16.26 6.95 -5.71
N SER A 25 16.18 5.73 -6.25
CA SER A 25 15.94 5.49 -7.68
C SER A 25 14.57 6.04 -8.13
N VAL A 26 13.53 5.91 -7.31
CA VAL A 26 12.20 6.46 -7.59
C VAL A 26 12.24 7.99 -7.63
N LEU A 27 12.90 8.63 -6.66
CA LEU A 27 13.00 10.09 -6.58
C LEU A 27 13.81 10.69 -7.72
N GLN A 28 14.77 9.95 -8.28
CA GLN A 28 15.54 10.36 -9.47
C GLN A 28 14.83 10.04 -10.79
N SER A 29 13.74 9.27 -10.75
CA SER A 29 13.02 8.86 -11.95
C SER A 29 12.05 9.92 -12.46
N PRO A 30 11.81 9.99 -13.79
CA PRO A 30 10.88 10.94 -14.37
C PRO A 30 9.47 10.84 -13.75
N LEU A 31 8.84 12.00 -13.56
CA LEU A 31 7.44 12.10 -13.15
C LEU A 31 6.53 11.57 -14.28
N ILE A 32 5.57 10.71 -13.94
CA ILE A 32 4.51 10.26 -14.85
C ILE A 32 3.27 11.15 -14.66
N GLN A 33 2.78 11.24 -13.42
CA GLN A 33 1.54 11.93 -13.11
C GLN A 33 1.57 12.49 -11.70
N LYS A 34 0.97 13.68 -11.52
CA LYS A 34 0.71 14.26 -10.21
C LYS A 34 -0.73 13.95 -9.79
N HIS A 35 -0.90 13.15 -8.74
CA HIS A 35 -2.20 12.85 -8.15
C HIS A 35 -2.52 13.83 -7.02
N GLU A 36 -3.72 13.74 -6.44
CA GLU A 36 -4.12 14.60 -5.32
C GLU A 36 -3.12 14.49 -4.14
N LYS A 37 -2.67 13.28 -3.81
CA LYS A 37 -1.92 13.00 -2.56
C LYS A 37 -0.52 12.43 -2.75
N TYR A 38 -0.13 12.11 -3.97
CA TYR A 38 1.22 11.64 -4.27
C TYR A 38 1.61 12.02 -5.70
N THR A 39 2.91 12.04 -5.96
CA THR A 39 3.47 12.06 -7.30
C THR A 39 3.83 10.65 -7.70
N GLU A 40 3.37 10.23 -8.87
CA GLU A 40 3.74 8.97 -9.48
C GLU A 40 4.97 9.16 -10.37
N HIS A 41 5.93 8.26 -10.21
CA HIS A 41 7.18 8.26 -10.96
C HIS A 41 7.27 7.03 -11.85
N LYS A 42 8.09 7.12 -12.90
CA LYS A 42 8.47 5.97 -13.69
C LYS A 42 9.11 4.93 -12.78
N VAL A 43 8.59 3.70 -12.84
CA VAL A 43 9.07 2.60 -12.01
C VAL A 43 10.51 2.22 -12.41
N PRO A 44 11.50 2.34 -11.51
CA PRO A 44 12.88 1.94 -11.81
C PRO A 44 13.04 0.41 -11.84
N ASN A 45 14.11 -0.07 -12.50
CA ASN A 45 14.38 -1.51 -12.61
C ASN A 45 14.56 -2.22 -11.26
N ILE A 46 15.08 -1.54 -10.24
CA ILE A 46 15.19 -2.12 -8.88
C ILE A 46 13.82 -2.44 -8.29
N CYS A 47 12.81 -1.60 -8.53
CA CYS A 47 11.43 -1.86 -8.12
C CYS A 47 10.82 -3.05 -8.87
N MET A 48 11.18 -3.26 -10.14
CA MET A 48 10.76 -4.44 -10.90
C MET A 48 11.30 -5.74 -10.29
N LYS A 49 12.57 -5.74 -9.84
CA LYS A 49 13.17 -6.88 -9.13
C LYS A 49 12.51 -7.10 -7.77
N MET A 50 12.26 -6.02 -7.02
CA MET A 50 11.56 -6.09 -5.73
C MET A 50 10.16 -6.69 -5.86
N LYS A 51 9.43 -6.41 -6.94
CA LYS A 51 8.17 -7.09 -7.23
C LYS A 51 8.39 -8.61 -7.28
N ASP A 52 9.38 -9.08 -8.02
CA ASP A 52 9.63 -10.52 -8.18
C ASP A 52 10.05 -11.16 -6.85
N ASP A 53 10.92 -10.50 -6.08
CA ASP A 53 11.33 -10.94 -4.74
C ASP A 53 10.14 -11.02 -3.79
N PHE A 54 9.30 -9.98 -3.76
CA PHE A 54 8.08 -9.97 -2.96
C PHE A 54 7.15 -11.12 -3.33
N MET A 55 6.94 -11.36 -4.63
CA MET A 55 6.06 -12.44 -5.13
C MET A 55 6.58 -13.85 -4.80
N ASN A 56 7.89 -14.00 -4.56
CA ASN A 56 8.50 -15.26 -4.14
C ASN A 56 8.40 -15.50 -2.63
N VAL A 57 8.32 -14.42 -1.82
CA VAL A 57 8.28 -14.48 -0.36
C VAL A 57 6.84 -14.50 0.18
N VAL A 58 5.92 -13.78 -0.48
CA VAL A 58 4.54 -13.67 -0.01
C VAL A 58 3.80 -15.00 -0.13
N ASP A 59 3.20 -15.45 0.98
CA ASP A 59 2.27 -16.57 0.92
C ASP A 59 1.04 -16.15 0.11
N ARG A 60 0.81 -16.83 -1.02
CA ARG A 60 -0.36 -16.61 -1.88
C ARG A 60 -1.68 -16.74 -1.13
N SER A 61 -1.73 -17.52 -0.04
CA SER A 61 -2.90 -17.63 0.83
C SER A 61 -3.29 -16.28 1.45
N THR A 62 -2.31 -15.42 1.72
CA THR A 62 -2.51 -14.06 2.24
C THR A 62 -3.32 -13.22 1.25
N ILE A 63 -2.90 -13.21 -0.02
CA ILE A 63 -3.60 -12.49 -1.08
C ILE A 63 -4.98 -13.12 -1.33
N ALA A 64 -5.05 -14.47 -1.35
CA ALA A 64 -6.30 -15.20 -1.53
C ALA A 64 -7.37 -14.84 -0.50
N SER A 65 -6.98 -14.76 0.77
CA SER A 65 -7.90 -14.43 1.86
C SER A 65 -8.52 -13.03 1.71
N LEU A 66 -7.83 -12.11 1.04
CA LEU A 66 -8.29 -10.75 0.81
C LEU A 66 -9.09 -10.60 -0.50
N MET A 67 -8.86 -11.49 -1.48
CA MET A 67 -9.57 -11.49 -2.77
C MET A 67 -10.88 -12.29 -2.78
N ASP A 68 -11.12 -13.15 -1.78
CA ASP A 68 -12.32 -14.00 -1.69
C ASP A 68 -13.62 -13.20 -1.95
N PRO A 69 -14.52 -13.69 -2.83
CA PRO A 69 -14.54 -15.01 -3.51
C PRO A 69 -13.79 -15.09 -4.85
N LYS A 70 -13.02 -14.07 -5.24
CA LYS A 70 -12.35 -14.05 -6.54
C LYS A 70 -11.08 -14.91 -6.54
N PRO A 71 -10.74 -15.52 -7.68
CA PRO A 71 -9.46 -16.21 -7.82
C PRO A 71 -8.31 -15.23 -7.71
N VAL A 72 -7.20 -15.66 -7.10
CA VAL A 72 -5.96 -14.88 -7.06
C VAL A 72 -5.31 -14.91 -8.44
N PRO A 73 -5.01 -13.76 -9.06
CA PRO A 73 -4.31 -13.72 -10.33
C PRO A 73 -2.87 -14.26 -10.17
N LYS A 74 -2.27 -14.70 -11.28
CA LYS A 74 -0.90 -15.28 -11.26
C LYS A 74 0.17 -14.28 -10.80
N GLY A 75 -0.11 -12.99 -10.92
CA GLY A 75 0.72 -11.87 -10.50
C GLY A 75 -0.09 -10.57 -10.50
N PRO A 76 0.55 -9.46 -10.13
CA PRO A 76 -0.08 -8.14 -10.17
C PRO A 76 -0.37 -7.72 -11.62
N ASN A 77 -1.52 -7.07 -11.82
CA ASN A 77 -1.93 -6.49 -13.10
C ASN A 77 -1.29 -5.13 -13.35
N ASP A 78 -0.95 -4.42 -12.27
CA ASP A 78 -0.36 -3.08 -12.33
C ASP A 78 0.70 -2.89 -11.23
N LEU A 79 1.61 -1.94 -11.48
CA LEU A 79 2.75 -1.60 -10.64
C LEU A 79 3.05 -0.12 -10.79
N PHE A 80 3.04 0.61 -9.68
CA PHE A 80 3.43 2.02 -9.67
C PHE A 80 4.24 2.37 -8.43
N ALA A 81 5.10 3.38 -8.56
CA ALA A 81 5.91 3.92 -7.49
C ALA A 81 5.59 5.40 -7.29
N GLY A 82 5.61 5.85 -6.05
CA GLY A 82 5.26 7.23 -5.77
C GLY A 82 5.82 7.79 -4.47
N GLN A 83 5.73 9.10 -4.36
CA GLN A 83 6.07 9.87 -3.16
C GLN A 83 4.84 10.67 -2.70
N PHE A 84 4.48 10.54 -1.42
CA PHE A 84 3.38 11.31 -0.84
C PHE A 84 3.69 12.81 -0.82
N HIS A 85 2.69 13.63 -1.17
CA HIS A 85 2.75 15.08 -1.00
C HIS A 85 2.58 15.45 0.47
N GLU A 86 3.22 16.52 0.91
CA GLU A 86 2.85 17.17 2.17
C GLU A 86 1.42 17.71 2.06
N THR A 87 0.52 17.13 2.85
CA THR A 87 -0.87 17.59 2.93
C THR A 87 -1.35 17.68 4.36
N ASN A 88 -2.37 18.50 4.59
CA ASN A 88 -3.11 18.51 5.84
C ASN A 88 -4.10 17.34 5.87
N ALA A 89 -4.29 16.74 7.04
CA ALA A 89 -5.29 15.69 7.21
C ALA A 89 -6.70 16.27 7.01
N GLU A 90 -7.53 15.53 6.27
CA GLU A 90 -8.97 15.82 6.10
C GLU A 90 -9.78 14.64 6.68
N PRO A 91 -9.90 14.51 8.02
CA PRO A 91 -10.46 13.32 8.66
C PRO A 91 -11.94 13.08 8.34
N THR A 92 -12.66 14.09 7.85
CA THR A 92 -14.06 13.97 7.39
C THR A 92 -14.18 13.38 5.99
N LYS A 93 -13.08 13.31 5.23
CA LYS A 93 -13.06 12.84 3.85
C LYS A 93 -12.67 11.36 3.81
N LEU A 94 -13.66 10.51 4.02
CA LEU A 94 -13.52 9.06 3.91
C LEU A 94 -13.29 8.66 2.44
N LYS A 95 -12.31 7.79 2.20
CA LYS A 95 -11.94 7.28 0.89
C LYS A 95 -11.93 5.76 0.88
N THR A 96 -12.10 5.20 -0.30
CA THR A 96 -11.76 3.82 -0.64
C THR A 96 -10.92 3.89 -1.92
N ALA A 97 -10.17 2.84 -2.21
CA ALA A 97 -9.57 2.65 -3.52
C ALA A 97 -10.57 1.92 -4.44
N GLN A 98 -10.09 1.06 -5.34
CA GLN A 98 -10.97 0.24 -6.18
C GLN A 98 -11.50 -0.95 -5.40
N LYS A 99 -12.82 -1.07 -5.29
CA LYS A 99 -13.51 -2.08 -4.47
C LYS A 99 -13.06 -3.52 -4.76
N ASP A 100 -12.75 -3.79 -6.02
CA ASP A 100 -12.49 -5.12 -6.55
C ASP A 100 -11.00 -5.45 -6.66
N GLN A 101 -10.12 -4.61 -6.09
CA GLN A 101 -8.68 -4.76 -6.15
C GLN A 101 -8.10 -5.03 -4.75
N VAL A 102 -6.99 -5.77 -4.73
CA VAL A 102 -6.11 -5.89 -3.57
C VAL A 102 -4.80 -5.21 -3.91
N TYR A 103 -4.30 -4.41 -2.97
CA TYR A 103 -3.07 -3.65 -3.11
C TYR A 103 -2.01 -4.24 -2.20
N ALA A 104 -0.81 -4.48 -2.70
CA ALA A 104 0.36 -4.69 -1.84
C ALA A 104 1.25 -3.45 -1.94
N THR A 105 1.25 -2.64 -0.89
CA THR A 105 2.07 -1.44 -0.78
C THR A 105 3.33 -1.77 0.01
N ILE A 106 4.48 -1.72 -0.64
CA ILE A 106 5.80 -1.92 -0.07
C ILE A 106 6.38 -0.54 0.29
N ALA A 107 6.83 -0.41 1.54
CA ALA A 107 7.45 0.78 2.07
C ALA A 107 8.90 0.89 1.58
N LEU A 108 9.22 1.92 0.78
CA LEU A 108 10.60 2.17 0.31
C LEU A 108 11.36 3.06 1.31
N THR A 109 10.64 3.99 1.93
CA THR A 109 11.04 4.63 3.20
C THR A 109 10.15 4.10 4.33
N ASP A 110 10.43 4.43 5.58
CA ASP A 110 9.43 4.27 6.65
C ASP A 110 8.12 4.96 6.19
N LEU A 111 6.96 4.34 6.46
CA LEU A 111 5.63 4.89 6.17
C LEU A 111 4.82 4.98 7.46
N SER A 112 4.30 6.16 7.74
CA SER A 112 3.49 6.49 8.90
C SER A 112 2.56 7.66 8.56
N PRO A 113 1.51 7.93 9.36
CA PRO A 113 0.65 9.09 9.14
C PRO A 113 1.43 10.38 8.88
N SER A 114 2.50 10.61 9.64
CA SER A 114 3.36 11.79 9.57
C SER A 114 4.11 12.00 8.25
N ASN A 115 4.16 11.00 7.36
CA ASN A 115 4.77 11.14 6.04
C ASN A 115 3.81 10.78 4.88
N GLY A 116 2.51 10.89 5.15
CA GLY A 116 1.45 10.79 4.15
C GLY A 116 0.79 9.42 4.06
N TRP A 117 1.27 8.42 4.82
CA TRP A 117 0.64 7.10 4.82
C TRP A 117 -0.78 7.11 5.37
N TYR A 118 -1.61 6.21 4.87
CA TYR A 118 -3.03 6.18 5.17
C TYR A 118 -3.32 5.65 6.58
N THR A 119 -4.44 6.12 7.12
CA THR A 119 -5.04 5.58 8.34
C THR A 119 -6.34 4.87 7.97
N PHE A 120 -6.51 3.61 8.35
CA PHE A 120 -7.56 2.72 7.89
C PHE A 120 -8.61 2.45 8.98
N TYR A 121 -9.87 2.27 8.59
CA TYR A 121 -10.87 1.67 9.45
C TYR A 121 -10.85 0.15 9.25
N GLU A 122 -10.47 -0.59 10.29
CA GLU A 122 -10.48 -2.06 10.24
C GLU A 122 -11.90 -2.58 9.91
N ASP A 123 -12.00 -3.74 9.25
CA ASP A 123 -13.28 -4.41 8.98
C ASP A 123 -14.29 -3.56 8.17
N SER A 124 -13.91 -2.37 7.68
CA SER A 124 -14.85 -1.46 7.00
C SER A 124 -15.36 -2.01 5.66
N HIS A 125 -14.65 -2.99 5.09
CA HIS A 125 -15.05 -3.74 3.91
C HIS A 125 -16.32 -4.58 4.13
N SER A 126 -16.61 -5.03 5.36
CA SER A 126 -17.84 -5.76 5.69
C SER A 126 -19.08 -4.85 5.75
N ARG A 127 -18.89 -3.52 5.64
CA ARG A 127 -19.93 -2.48 5.60
C ARG A 127 -20.91 -2.49 6.77
N THR A 128 -20.58 -3.18 7.87
CA THR A 128 -21.38 -3.15 9.09
C THR A 128 -21.14 -1.82 9.80
N ARG A 129 -22.20 -1.05 10.03
CA ARG A 129 -22.13 0.15 10.88
C ARG A 129 -22.19 -0.28 12.36
N PRO A 130 -21.49 0.41 13.26
CA PRO A 130 -20.58 1.54 13.05
C PRO A 130 -19.22 1.13 12.45
N LEU A 131 -18.52 2.07 11.78
CA LEU A 131 -17.13 1.85 11.36
C LEU A 131 -16.29 1.51 12.61
N SER A 132 -15.40 0.54 12.47
CA SER A 132 -14.64 0.00 13.60
C SER A 132 -13.45 0.90 13.97
N THR A 133 -12.46 0.33 14.68
CA THR A 133 -11.25 1.02 15.12
C THR A 133 -10.46 1.60 13.94
N LEU A 134 -10.03 2.85 14.11
CA LEU A 134 -9.13 3.54 13.20
C LEU A 134 -7.68 3.16 13.54
N VAL A 135 -6.93 2.64 12.57
CA VAL A 135 -5.56 2.14 12.72
C VAL A 135 -4.62 2.79 11.71
N ALA A 136 -3.47 3.24 12.19
CA ALA A 136 -2.37 3.75 11.40
C ALA A 136 -1.21 2.75 11.45
N PRO A 137 -1.13 1.79 10.51
CA PRO A 137 -0.04 0.83 10.50
C PRO A 137 1.27 1.54 10.11
N ASN A 138 2.21 1.60 11.04
CA ASN A 138 3.56 2.09 10.76
C ASN A 138 4.37 0.97 10.09
N LEU A 139 4.86 1.24 8.89
CA LEU A 139 5.70 0.33 8.12
C LEU A 139 7.14 0.82 8.16
N LYS A 140 8.09 -0.07 8.39
CA LYS A 140 9.51 0.22 8.18
C LYS A 140 9.87 0.03 6.72
N ALA A 141 10.91 0.71 6.24
CA ALA A 141 11.45 0.44 4.91
C ALA A 141 11.71 -1.07 4.73
N GLY A 142 11.12 -1.67 3.68
CA GLY A 142 11.12 -3.11 3.39
C GLY A 142 9.91 -3.89 3.89
N ASP A 143 9.08 -3.32 4.76
CA ASP A 143 7.78 -3.89 5.12
C ASP A 143 6.78 -3.70 3.97
N ALA A 144 5.80 -4.60 3.90
CA ALA A 144 4.67 -4.47 2.98
C ALA A 144 3.35 -4.57 3.73
N MET A 145 2.34 -3.86 3.24
CA MET A 145 0.95 -4.04 3.64
C MET A 145 0.14 -4.50 2.44
N VAL A 146 -0.48 -5.66 2.56
CA VAL A 146 -1.46 -6.17 1.59
C VAL A 146 -2.85 -5.81 2.10
N TRP A 147 -3.64 -5.08 1.34
CA TRP A 147 -4.90 -4.52 1.82
C TRP A 147 -5.97 -4.47 0.72
N ARG A 148 -7.24 -4.62 1.12
CA ARG A 148 -8.37 -4.57 0.17
C ARG A 148 -8.68 -3.13 -0.21
N GLY A 149 -8.97 -2.90 -1.49
CA GLY A 149 -9.32 -1.58 -1.99
C GLY A 149 -10.67 -1.05 -1.52
N ASP A 150 -11.55 -1.92 -1.01
CA ASP A 150 -12.81 -1.53 -0.37
C ASP A 150 -12.68 -1.17 1.12
N LEU A 151 -11.47 -1.23 1.68
CA LEU A 151 -11.21 -0.66 3.01
C LEU A 151 -11.33 0.86 2.97
N VAL A 152 -12.08 1.38 3.94
CA VAL A 152 -12.19 2.81 4.19
C VAL A 152 -10.92 3.29 4.85
N TYR A 153 -10.35 4.37 4.32
CA TYR A 153 -9.20 5.05 4.89
C TYR A 153 -9.37 6.57 4.83
N ILE A 154 -8.55 7.27 5.60
CA ILE A 154 -8.38 8.72 5.55
C ILE A 154 -6.94 9.05 5.16
N HIS A 155 -6.79 10.21 4.52
CA HIS A 155 -5.47 10.77 4.27
C HIS A 155 -4.93 11.43 5.54
N SER A 156 -3.76 10.98 5.96
CA SER A 156 -3.06 11.53 7.12
C SER A 156 -2.32 12.80 6.76
N SER A 157 -1.98 13.60 7.77
CA SER A 157 -1.16 14.80 7.62
C SER A 157 0.31 14.45 7.48
N GLY A 158 1.00 15.02 6.49
CA GLY A 158 2.42 14.78 6.25
C GLY A 158 2.69 14.44 4.78
N GLY A 159 3.96 14.18 4.46
CA GLY A 159 4.41 13.85 3.12
C GLY A 159 5.85 13.32 3.10
N GLY A 160 6.33 13.02 1.90
CA GLY A 160 7.71 12.57 1.67
C GLY A 160 7.90 11.06 1.72
N GLY A 161 6.94 10.29 2.25
CA GLY A 161 7.00 8.83 2.24
C GLY A 161 7.02 8.28 0.81
N VAL A 162 7.95 7.37 0.53
CA VAL A 162 8.14 6.75 -0.79
C VAL A 162 7.69 5.30 -0.74
N PHE A 163 6.96 4.87 -1.75
CA PHE A 163 6.33 3.56 -1.77
C PHE A 163 6.33 2.94 -3.17
N LEU A 164 6.16 1.62 -3.21
CA LEU A 164 5.87 0.81 -4.39
C LEU A 164 4.55 0.09 -4.16
N THR A 165 3.62 0.13 -5.12
CA THR A 165 2.33 -0.56 -5.00
C THR A 165 2.13 -1.53 -6.16
N LEU A 166 1.74 -2.76 -5.79
CA LEU A 166 1.31 -3.84 -6.66
C LEU A 166 -0.21 -3.93 -6.61
N VAL A 167 -0.87 -4.05 -7.76
CA VAL A 167 -2.33 -4.15 -7.84
C VAL A 167 -2.75 -5.52 -8.36
N PHE A 168 -3.59 -6.22 -7.59
CA PHE A 168 -4.19 -7.52 -7.95
C PHE A 168 -5.68 -7.33 -8.23
N GLN A 169 -6.16 -7.88 -9.34
CA GLN A 169 -7.56 -7.80 -9.81
C GLN A 169 -7.97 -9.12 -10.45
#